data_AF-A0A853CB24-F1
#
_entry.id   AF-A0A853CB24-F1
#
_cell.length_a   1.000
_cell.length_b   1.000
_cell.length_c   1.000
_cell.angle_alpha   90.00
_cell.angle_beta   90.00
_cell.angle_gamma   90.00
#
_symmetry.space_group_name_H-M   'P 1'
#
loop_
_entity.id
_entity.type
_entity.pdbx_description
1 polymer ?
#
loop_
_entity_poly.entity_id
_entity_poly.type
_entity_poly.pdbx_seq_one_letter_code
_entity_poly.pdbx_strand_id
1 'polypeptide(L)'
;MPAARPLPRTGSIYLDARGDERALRVSWHPEAAEGVVVLSLWQGNVCTGTFRLPVDDVPDLVDTLVDVLRDQHRRGMSPRPALSDAG
;
A
#
# COMPACT_ATOMS: atom_id res chain seq x y z
N MET A 1 -21.15 5.39 18.32
CA MET A 1 -19.76 4.95 18.15
C MET A 1 -19.76 3.90 17.05
N PRO A 2 -19.21 4.15 15.86
CA PRO A 2 -19.12 3.09 14.86
C PRO A 2 -18.19 2.03 15.44
N ALA A 3 -18.64 0.77 15.43
CA ALA A 3 -17.83 -0.34 15.86
C ALA A 3 -16.57 -0.42 14.97
N ALA A 4 -15.39 -0.43 15.59
CA ALA A 4 -14.16 -0.72 14.87
C ALA A 4 -14.30 -2.10 14.24
N ARG A 5 -14.41 -2.14 12.91
CA ARG A 5 -14.53 -3.39 12.16
C ARG A 5 -13.13 -4.03 12.12
N PRO A 6 -13.02 -5.36 12.31
CA PRO A 6 -11.71 -6.02 12.25
C PRO A 6 -11.03 -5.67 10.94
N LEU A 7 -9.75 -5.29 10.99
CA LEU A 7 -8.98 -5.05 9.79
C LEU A 7 -8.97 -6.37 9.00
N PRO A 8 -9.35 -6.36 7.70
CA PRO A 8 -9.27 -7.56 6.88
C PRO A 8 -7.83 -8.09 6.95
N ARG A 9 -7.69 -9.43 7.08
CA ARG A 9 -6.43 -10.16 7.27
C ARG A 9 -5.48 -10.10 6.06
N THR A 10 -5.74 -9.19 5.14
CA THR A 10 -5.20 -9.23 3.81
C THR A 10 -4.85 -7.80 3.47
N GLY A 11 -3.57 -7.53 3.66
CA GLY A 11 -3.00 -6.21 3.50
C GLY A 11 -1.49 -6.33 3.56
N SER A 12 -0.81 -5.44 2.86
CA SER A 12 0.65 -5.39 2.81
C SER A 12 1.13 -4.15 3.54
N ILE A 13 2.25 -4.27 4.24
CA ILE A 13 2.93 -3.15 4.91
C ILE A 13 4.25 -2.92 4.21
N TYR A 14 4.50 -1.67 3.78
CA TYR A 14 5.74 -1.24 3.19
C TYR A 14 6.41 -0.19 4.08
N LEU A 15 7.66 -0.42 4.46
CA LEU A 15 8.42 0.55 5.25
C LEU A 15 8.87 1.72 4.38
N ASP A 16 8.70 2.93 4.90
CA ASP A 16 9.16 4.14 4.25
C ASP A 16 10.70 4.21 4.33
N ALA A 17 11.35 4.49 3.21
CA ALA A 17 12.81 4.62 3.14
C ALA A 17 13.37 5.73 4.04
N ARG A 18 12.53 6.69 4.46
CA ARG A 18 12.90 7.75 5.40
C ARG A 18 13.09 7.28 6.84
N GLY A 19 12.62 6.08 7.21
CA GLY A 19 12.74 5.56 8.58
C GLY A 19 11.65 6.07 9.53
N ASP A 20 11.98 6.21 10.82
CA ASP A 20 11.12 6.77 11.88
C ASP A 20 9.74 6.10 12.05
N GLU A 21 9.72 4.77 11.95
CA GLU A 21 8.49 3.96 12.03
C GLU A 21 7.41 4.37 11.02
N ARG A 22 7.83 4.98 9.90
CA ARG A 22 6.93 5.37 8.83
C ARG A 22 6.63 4.17 7.94
N ALA A 23 5.36 3.96 7.66
CA ALA A 23 4.91 2.85 6.83
C ALA A 23 3.71 3.21 5.97
N LEU A 24 3.62 2.59 4.80
CA LEU A 24 2.40 2.51 4.00
C LEU A 24 1.72 1.18 4.32
N ARG A 25 0.46 1.22 4.74
CA ARG A 25 -0.40 0.03 4.89
C ARG A 25 -1.43 0.02 3.79
N VAL A 26 -1.52 -1.08 3.08
CA VAL A 26 -2.53 -1.34 2.04
C VAL A 26 -3.53 -2.35 2.58
N SER A 27 -4.82 -2.03 2.55
CA SER A 27 -5.90 -2.96 2.91
C SER A 27 -7.02 -2.86 1.88
N TRP A 28 -7.87 -3.88 1.76
CA TRP A 28 -9.01 -3.84 0.84
C TRP A 28 -10.31 -4.29 1.50
N HIS A 29 -11.43 -3.74 1.03
CA HIS A 29 -12.77 -4.02 1.55
C HIS A 29 -13.68 -4.44 0.39
N PRO A 30 -13.84 -5.74 0.12
CA PRO A 30 -14.68 -6.22 -0.99
C PRO A 30 -16.18 -6.00 -0.74
N GLU A 31 -16.58 -5.74 0.51
CA GLU A 31 -17.97 -5.55 0.90
C GLU A 31 -18.52 -4.14 0.68
N ALA A 32 -17.66 -3.18 0.29
CA ALA A 32 -18.15 -1.92 -0.24
C ALA A 32 -18.83 -2.19 -1.60
N ALA A 33 -19.96 -1.54 -1.89
CA ALA A 33 -20.76 -1.82 -3.09
C ALA A 33 -19.97 -1.78 -4.41
N GLU A 34 -18.87 -1.03 -4.46
CA GLU A 34 -17.98 -0.88 -5.62
C GLU A 34 -16.54 -1.38 -5.33
N GLY A 35 -16.28 -1.96 -4.15
CA GLY A 35 -14.94 -2.35 -3.71
C GLY A 35 -13.97 -1.17 -3.50
N VAL A 36 -13.10 -1.23 -2.49
CA VAL A 36 -12.12 -0.17 -2.25
C VAL A 36 -10.81 -0.71 -1.72
N VAL A 37 -9.70 -0.19 -2.25
CA VAL A 37 -8.35 -0.35 -1.69
C VAL A 37 -7.99 0.91 -0.91
N VAL A 38 -7.57 0.73 0.33
CA VAL A 38 -7.19 1.81 1.24
C VAL A 38 -5.68 1.81 1.40
N LEU A 39 -5.06 2.92 1.00
CA LEU A 39 -3.65 3.20 1.17
C LEU A 39 -3.50 4.20 2.32
N SER A 40 -2.87 3.80 3.42
CA SER A 40 -2.74 4.65 4.61
C SER A 40 -1.30 4.83 5.04
N LEU A 41 -0.93 6.08 5.34
CA LEU A 41 0.40 6.47 5.81
C LEU A 41 0.41 6.51 7.33
N TRP A 42 1.34 5.78 7.94
CA TRP A 42 1.48 5.66 9.38
C TRP A 42 2.83 6.19 9.85
N GLN A 43 2.87 6.72 11.07
CA GLN A 43 4.08 6.98 11.83
C GLN A 43 3.88 6.37 13.22
N GLY A 44 4.59 5.28 13.51
CA GLY A 44 4.32 4.44 14.67
C GLY A 44 2.88 3.92 14.66
N ASN A 45 2.08 4.32 15.65
CA ASN A 45 0.68 3.94 15.79
C ASN A 45 -0.32 5.02 15.31
N VAL A 46 0.16 6.11 14.71
CA VAL A 46 -0.68 7.21 14.24
C VAL A 46 -0.85 7.15 12.73
N CYS A 47 -2.10 7.11 12.26
CA CYS A 47 -2.42 7.30 10.85
C CYS A 47 -2.35 8.81 10.52
N THR A 48 -1.44 9.16 9.62
CA THR A 48 -1.15 10.54 9.21
C THR A 48 -1.81 10.93 7.89
N GLY A 49 -2.34 9.95 7.14
CA GLY A 49 -3.06 10.18 5.90
C GLY A 49 -3.66 8.90 5.32
N THR A 50 -4.77 9.05 4.59
CA THR A 50 -5.47 7.94 3.96
C THR A 50 -5.90 8.33 2.56
N PHE A 51 -5.69 7.44 1.60
CA PHE A 51 -6.20 7.51 0.24
C PHE A 51 -7.08 6.29 -0.04
N ARG A 52 -8.26 6.51 -0.62
CA ARG A 52 -9.21 5.46 -1.01
C ARG A 52 -9.20 5.36 -2.53
N LEU A 53 -8.68 4.25 -3.04
CA LEU A 53 -8.65 3.93 -4.45
C LEU A 53 -9.84 3.00 -4.77
N PRO A 54 -10.74 3.38 -5.69
CA PRO A 54 -11.72 2.45 -6.23
C PRO A 54 -11.03 1.19 -6.75
N VAL A 55 -11.65 0.02 -6.58
CA VAL A 55 -11.01 -1.23 -7.01
C VAL A 55 -10.77 -1.26 -8.53
N ASP A 56 -11.63 -0.58 -9.30
CA ASP A 56 -11.53 -0.49 -10.76
C ASP A 56 -10.31 0.31 -11.25
N ASP A 57 -9.74 1.18 -10.41
CA ASP A 57 -8.54 1.97 -10.73
C ASP A 57 -7.24 1.24 -10.31
N VAL A 58 -7.34 0.10 -9.62
CA VAL A 58 -6.17 -0.70 -9.18
C VAL A 58 -5.32 -1.19 -10.36
N PRO A 59 -5.89 -1.70 -11.48
CA PRO A 59 -5.10 -2.10 -12.64
C PRO A 59 -4.20 -0.97 -13.18
N ASP A 60 -4.73 0.25 -13.30
CA ASP A 60 -3.99 1.42 -13.78
C ASP A 60 -2.82 1.79 -12.85
N LEU A 61 -3.04 1.69 -11.53
CA LEU A 61 -1.97 1.87 -10.54
C LEU A 61 -0.89 0.79 -10.70
N VAL A 62 -1.27 -0.48 -10.89
CA VAL A 62 -0.33 -1.58 -11.09
C VAL A 62 0.50 -1.37 -12.36
N ASP A 63 -0.14 -1.02 -13.48
CA ASP A 63 0.56 -0.74 -14.74
C ASP A 63 1.57 0.40 -14.58
N THR A 64 1.19 1.46 -13.87
CA THR A 64 2.10 2.56 -13.53
C THR A 64 3.33 2.09 -12.75
N LEU A 65 3.14 1.24 -11.73
CA LEU A 65 4.23 0.71 -10.92
C LEU A 65 5.15 -0.22 -11.74
N VAL A 66 4.58 -1.03 -12.63
CA VAL A 66 5.33 -1.90 -13.55
C VAL A 66 6.17 -1.05 -14.51
N ASP A 67 5.63 0.04 -15.04
CA ASP A 67 6.36 0.94 -15.93
C ASP A 67 7.51 1.65 -15.23
N VAL A 68 7.33 2.06 -13.96
CA VAL A 68 8.42 2.55 -13.12
C VAL A 68 9.53 1.50 -12.98
N LEU A 69 9.18 0.25 -12.65
CA LEU A 69 10.17 -0.83 -12.53
C LEU A 69 10.94 -1.05 -13.85
N ARG A 70 10.24 -1.04 -14.99
CA ARG A 70 10.85 -1.15 -16.32
C ARG A 70 11.80 0.01 -16.62
N ASP A 71 11.43 1.24 -16.26
CA ASP A 71 12.30 2.41 -16.39
C ASP A 71 13.56 2.30 -15.51
N GLN A 72 13.43 1.87 -14.25
CA GLN A 72 14.56 1.65 -13.36
C GLN A 72 15.54 0.61 -13.90
N HIS A 73 15.03 -0.50 -14.44
CA HIS A 73 15.85 -1.53 -15.06
C HIS A 73 16.61 -0.99 -16.29
N ARG A 74 15.94 -0.20 -17.14
CA ARG A 74 16.56 0.46 -18.29
C ARG A 74 17.69 1.41 -17.89
N ARG A 75 17.58 2.04 -16.71
CA ARG A 75 18.61 2.93 -16.14
C ARG A 75 19.77 2.17 -15.48
N GLY A 76 19.75 0.83 -15.48
CA GLY A 76 20.79 0.01 -14.84
C GLY A 76 20.75 0.03 -13.31
N MET A 77 19.64 0.47 -12.72
CA MET A 77 19.46 0.48 -11.26
C MET A 77 18.87 -0.86 -10.80
N SER A 78 19.63 -1.64 -10.02
CA SER A 78 19.13 -2.89 -9.45
C SER A 78 18.04 -2.64 -8.41
N PRO A 79 16.89 -3.34 -8.45
CA PRO A 79 15.87 -3.24 -7.41
C PRO A 79 16.46 -3.61 -6.05
N ARG A 80 16.10 -2.84 -5.01
CA ARG A 80 16.39 -3.23 -3.62
C ARG A 80 15.63 -4.54 -3.33
N PRO A 81 16.24 -5.54 -2.68
CA PRO A 81 15.51 -6.75 -2.29
C PRO A 81 14.29 -6.38 -1.45
N ALA A 82 13.14 -7.00 -1.77
CA ALA A 82 11.91 -6.81 -1.03
C ALA A 82 12.13 -7.16 0.45
N LEU A 83 11.65 -6.29 1.35
CA LEU A 83 11.61 -6.59 2.77
C LEU A 83 10.69 -7.79 2.97
N SER A 84 11.29 -8.92 3.34
CA SER A 84 10.60 -10.16 3.75
C SER A 84 9.54 -9.86 4.81
N ASP A 85 8.41 -10.57 4.70
CA ASP A 85 7.27 -10.59 5.63
C ASP A 85 7.69 -10.35 7.08
N ALA A 86 7.28 -9.21 7.63
CA ALA A 86 7.27 -8.97 9.06
C ALA A 86 5.80 -8.96 9.53
N GLY A 87 5.35 -10.15 9.94
CA GLY A 87 4.40 -10.39 11.04
C GLY A 87 2.96 -9.91 10.87
#